data_AF-A6GCM1-F1
#
_entry.id   AF-A6GCM1-F1
#
_cell.length_a   1.000
_cell.length_b   1.000
_cell.length_c   1.000
_cell.angle_alpha   90.00
_cell.angle_beta   90.00
_cell.angle_gamma   90.00
#
_symmetry.space_group_name_H-M   'P 1'
#
loop_
_entity.id
_entity.type
_entity.pdbx_description
1 polymer ?
#
loop_
_entity_poly.entity_id
_entity_poly.type
_entity_poly.pdbx_seq_one_letter_code
_entity_poly.pdbx_strand_id
1 'polypeptide(L)'
;MDFFWLLAFAVGIGTSLIELLSRYRDDPFTVIATSLWAWVYLLLNGTMAIAAYFILLTSAYGDLEAQPAGVSLAFVAGLSAAVVLRSRVFTAHVGDEQISIGPGYVIDQLLNVIDAQIDRQRALQRVQIVVAVMKGKDFDGAKTHASTMITGSRQNLTLQAQQDLANQIREVADRKIPNQERSYALGFILLDFMGESFLRAVAKHLPEVPLGEDEAMVVEANGTELIVKTSELTNTGKIVQRNWGASMPVDRADLVQELLRGVELPKLNARIDQLMARGELGHSESERMALRYEIDRVLNREDTTEEDKVFGLGFVVHQNIDRRRFREMFDGMATPASERRRGRATAAESQLGPRPDGLRHEQSSASRKKAGTGKHEALREDSNADRPITGRHPTIGAPAGPMPAASTVEGSVSESMVDGAAAETTTRGRAGRSTTRGRRRRRTEESSEDAGSSASTTAGGRTH
;
A
#
# COMPACT_ATOMS: atom_id res chain seq x y z
N MET A 1 -11.87 -49.46 -13.86
CA MET A 1 -11.88 -48.29 -12.95
C MET A 1 -12.35 -47.12 -13.76
N ASP A 2 -13.33 -46.38 -13.27
CA ASP A 2 -13.90 -45.28 -14.02
C ASP A 2 -13.02 -44.04 -13.91
N PHE A 3 -12.73 -43.39 -15.02
CA PHE A 3 -11.84 -42.22 -15.07
C PHE A 3 -12.50 -40.91 -14.58
N PHE A 4 -13.75 -40.96 -14.14
CA PHE A 4 -14.53 -39.75 -13.77
C PHE A 4 -13.98 -39.00 -12.54
N TRP A 5 -13.20 -39.65 -11.67
CA TRP A 5 -12.49 -38.95 -10.59
C TRP A 5 -11.39 -38.02 -11.11
N LEU A 6 -10.73 -38.34 -12.24
CA LEU A 6 -9.80 -37.43 -12.92
C LEU A 6 -10.54 -36.22 -13.50
N LEU A 7 -11.77 -36.43 -14.01
CA LEU A 7 -12.61 -35.34 -14.48
C LEU A 7 -13.04 -34.44 -13.32
N ALA A 8 -13.41 -35.01 -12.17
CA ALA A 8 -13.73 -34.24 -10.96
C ALA A 8 -12.53 -33.40 -10.50
N PHE A 9 -11.33 -34.01 -10.46
CA PHE A 9 -10.06 -33.33 -10.17
C PHE A 9 -9.79 -32.17 -11.15
N ALA A 10 -9.97 -32.40 -12.44
CA ALA A 10 -9.78 -31.40 -13.49
C ALA A 10 -10.78 -30.24 -13.38
N VAL A 11 -12.05 -30.52 -13.02
CA VAL A 11 -13.05 -29.47 -12.73
C VAL A 11 -12.66 -28.67 -11.48
N GLY A 12 -12.20 -29.32 -10.41
CA GLY A 12 -11.71 -28.63 -9.20
C GLY A 12 -10.49 -27.74 -9.45
N ILE A 13 -9.51 -28.21 -10.23
CA ILE A 13 -8.41 -27.36 -10.71
C ILE A 13 -8.95 -26.22 -11.58
N GLY A 14 -9.89 -26.50 -12.49
CA GLY A 14 -10.46 -25.49 -13.39
C GLY A 14 -11.16 -24.35 -12.66
N THR A 15 -11.94 -24.63 -11.61
CA THR A 15 -12.63 -23.58 -10.82
C THR A 15 -11.63 -22.69 -10.07
N SER A 16 -10.64 -23.29 -9.43
CA SER A 16 -9.57 -22.56 -8.72
C SER A 16 -8.63 -21.80 -9.66
N LEU A 17 -8.39 -22.33 -10.87
CA LEU A 17 -7.66 -21.63 -11.92
C LEU A 17 -8.40 -20.36 -12.35
N ILE A 18 -9.70 -20.45 -12.65
CA ILE A 18 -10.53 -19.28 -13.02
C ILE A 18 -10.49 -18.20 -11.92
N GLU A 19 -10.51 -18.60 -10.64
CA GLU A 19 -10.34 -17.68 -9.52
C GLU A 19 -8.98 -16.96 -9.54
N LEU A 20 -7.87 -17.69 -9.64
CA LEU A 20 -6.52 -17.10 -9.72
C LEU A 20 -6.38 -16.17 -10.95
N LEU A 21 -6.88 -16.59 -12.12
CA LEU A 21 -6.92 -15.76 -13.34
C LEU A 21 -7.71 -14.46 -13.12
N SER A 22 -8.82 -14.50 -12.37
CA SER A 22 -9.64 -13.33 -12.07
C SER A 22 -8.99 -12.37 -11.05
N ARG A 23 -8.17 -12.91 -10.14
CA ARG A 23 -7.46 -12.18 -9.08
C ARG A 23 -6.23 -11.44 -9.62
N TYR A 24 -5.43 -12.08 -10.48
CA TYR A 24 -4.13 -11.55 -10.94
C TYR A 24 -4.16 -11.06 -12.39
N ARG A 25 -4.86 -9.96 -12.66
CA ARG A 25 -5.10 -9.47 -14.03
C ARG A 25 -3.84 -9.18 -14.85
N ASP A 26 -2.79 -8.64 -14.24
CA ASP A 26 -1.68 -8.02 -15.00
C ASP A 26 -0.60 -9.00 -15.49
N ASP A 27 -0.50 -10.19 -14.88
CA ASP A 27 0.27 -11.33 -15.41
C ASP A 27 -0.16 -12.62 -14.69
N PRO A 28 -1.34 -13.17 -15.03
CA PRO A 28 -1.88 -14.31 -14.29
C PRO A 28 -1.05 -15.58 -14.48
N PHE A 29 -0.52 -15.79 -15.69
CA PHE A 29 0.16 -17.04 -16.04
C PHE A 29 1.54 -17.14 -15.39
N THR A 30 2.34 -16.08 -15.38
CA THR A 30 3.65 -16.08 -14.70
C THR A 30 3.46 -16.25 -13.19
N VAL A 31 2.47 -15.57 -12.60
CA VAL A 31 2.10 -15.71 -11.18
C VAL A 31 1.80 -17.16 -10.82
N ILE A 32 0.92 -17.83 -11.59
CA ILE A 32 0.53 -19.21 -11.32
C ILE A 32 1.71 -20.17 -11.55
N ALA A 33 2.50 -19.96 -12.61
CA ALA A 33 3.64 -20.81 -12.92
C ALA A 33 4.76 -20.74 -11.86
N THR A 34 5.00 -19.56 -11.27
CA THR A 34 6.12 -19.31 -10.35
C THR A 34 5.78 -19.44 -8.87
N SER A 35 4.51 -19.28 -8.46
CA SER A 35 4.12 -19.43 -7.06
C SER A 35 3.84 -20.89 -6.68
N LEU A 36 4.69 -21.47 -5.82
CA LEU A 36 4.44 -22.77 -5.20
C LEU A 36 3.07 -22.81 -4.47
N TRP A 37 2.68 -21.71 -3.83
CA TRP A 37 1.42 -21.64 -3.10
C TRP A 37 0.20 -21.63 -4.03
N ALA A 38 0.32 -21.05 -5.23
CA ALA A 38 -0.72 -21.16 -6.26
C ALA A 38 -0.92 -22.62 -6.70
N TRP A 39 0.16 -23.39 -6.89
CA TRP A 39 0.06 -24.84 -7.16
C TRP A 39 -0.56 -25.63 -6.00
N VAL A 40 -0.19 -25.32 -4.75
CA VAL A 40 -0.84 -25.91 -3.56
C VAL A 40 -2.34 -25.61 -3.56
N TYR A 41 -2.75 -24.40 -3.91
CA TYR A 41 -4.16 -24.01 -4.00
C TYR A 41 -4.93 -24.77 -5.09
N LEU A 42 -4.37 -24.89 -6.30
CA LEU A 42 -4.96 -25.69 -7.39
C LEU A 42 -5.12 -27.17 -6.98
N LEU A 43 -4.05 -27.77 -6.42
CA LEU A 43 -4.06 -29.17 -6.00
C LEU A 43 -5.02 -29.42 -4.84
N LEU A 44 -5.19 -28.48 -3.90
CA LEU A 44 -6.16 -28.58 -2.81
C LEU A 44 -7.59 -28.63 -3.35
N ASN A 45 -7.94 -27.80 -4.34
CA ASN A 45 -9.26 -27.83 -4.95
C ASN A 45 -9.50 -29.12 -5.76
N GLY A 46 -8.51 -29.57 -6.54
CA GLY A 46 -8.60 -30.84 -7.25
C GLY A 46 -8.76 -32.05 -6.30
N THR A 47 -7.97 -32.12 -5.23
CA THR A 47 -8.07 -33.22 -4.25
C THR A 47 -9.39 -33.21 -3.46
N MET A 48 -9.92 -32.03 -3.13
CA MET A 48 -11.24 -31.90 -2.52
C MET A 48 -12.37 -32.29 -3.49
N ALA A 49 -12.21 -32.06 -4.80
CA ALA A 49 -13.15 -32.55 -5.81
C ALA A 49 -13.14 -34.09 -5.93
N ILE A 50 -11.98 -34.73 -5.81
CA ILE A 50 -11.87 -36.20 -5.69
C ILE A 50 -12.57 -36.70 -4.43
N ALA A 51 -12.36 -36.03 -3.28
CA ALA A 51 -12.99 -36.41 -2.02
C ALA A 51 -14.53 -36.29 -2.11
N ALA A 52 -15.04 -35.18 -2.67
CA ALA A 52 -16.47 -35.00 -2.93
C ALA A 52 -17.04 -36.08 -3.86
N TYR A 53 -16.31 -36.48 -4.91
CA TYR A 53 -16.70 -37.55 -5.82
C TYR A 53 -16.87 -38.90 -5.10
N PHE A 54 -15.91 -39.29 -4.24
CA PHE A 54 -16.03 -40.53 -3.45
C PHE A 54 -17.11 -40.48 -2.37
N ILE A 55 -17.35 -39.30 -1.77
CA ILE A 55 -18.47 -39.11 -0.83
C ILE A 55 -19.81 -39.30 -1.56
N LEU A 56 -19.98 -38.68 -2.74
CA LEU A 56 -21.21 -38.83 -3.51
C LEU A 56 -21.46 -40.28 -3.95
N LEU A 57 -20.41 -41.00 -4.39
CA LEU A 57 -20.49 -42.43 -4.72
C LEU A 57 -20.89 -43.35 -3.55
N THR A 58 -20.55 -42.98 -2.31
CA THR A 58 -20.80 -43.81 -1.11
C THR A 58 -22.05 -43.38 -0.33
N SER A 59 -22.57 -42.18 -0.61
CA SER A 59 -23.80 -41.67 -0.02
C SER A 59 -25.06 -42.23 -0.70
N ALA A 60 -26.16 -42.31 0.03
CA ALA A 60 -27.47 -42.75 -0.49
C ALA A 60 -28.05 -41.85 -1.61
N TYR A 61 -27.38 -40.75 -1.99
CA TYR A 61 -27.66 -40.06 -3.26
C TYR A 61 -27.45 -40.95 -4.50
N GLY A 62 -26.71 -42.06 -4.37
CA GLY A 62 -26.62 -43.10 -5.39
C GLY A 62 -27.90 -43.93 -5.60
N ASP A 63 -28.80 -44.01 -4.62
CA ASP A 63 -30.04 -44.80 -4.73
C ASP A 63 -31.22 -44.02 -5.35
N LEU A 64 -31.01 -42.77 -5.77
CA LEU A 64 -31.98 -42.05 -6.58
C LEU A 64 -32.05 -42.69 -7.97
N GLU A 65 -33.22 -43.17 -8.37
CA GLU A 65 -33.48 -43.95 -9.61
C GLU A 65 -33.04 -43.25 -10.92
N ALA A 66 -32.70 -41.96 -10.86
CA ALA A 66 -32.02 -41.21 -11.92
C ALA A 66 -30.59 -40.82 -11.48
N GLN A 67 -29.68 -41.81 -11.35
CA GLN A 67 -28.28 -41.51 -11.06
C GLN A 67 -27.67 -40.60 -12.14
N PRO A 68 -27.04 -39.47 -11.78
CA PRO A 68 -26.17 -38.72 -12.69
C PRO A 68 -24.90 -39.53 -12.95
N ALA A 69 -24.95 -40.52 -13.83
CA ALA A 69 -23.84 -41.44 -14.05
C ALA A 69 -22.63 -40.77 -14.74
N GLY A 70 -21.45 -41.01 -14.19
CA GLY A 70 -20.17 -40.65 -14.79
C GLY A 70 -19.86 -39.16 -14.85
N VAL A 71 -20.06 -38.55 -16.03
CA VAL A 71 -19.62 -37.16 -16.32
C VAL A 71 -20.33 -36.15 -15.41
N SER A 72 -21.65 -36.26 -15.26
CA SER A 72 -22.43 -35.33 -14.44
C SER A 72 -22.05 -35.41 -12.96
N LEU A 73 -21.79 -36.61 -12.42
CA LEU A 73 -21.26 -36.78 -11.05
C LEU A 73 -19.92 -36.07 -10.86
N ALA A 74 -19.01 -36.16 -11.83
CA ALA A 74 -17.70 -35.52 -11.77
C ALA A 74 -17.81 -33.98 -11.76
N PHE A 75 -18.69 -33.40 -12.58
CA PHE A 75 -18.96 -31.97 -12.56
C PHE A 75 -19.62 -31.51 -11.25
N VAL A 76 -20.62 -32.25 -10.74
CA VAL A 76 -21.26 -31.96 -9.46
C VAL A 76 -20.25 -32.04 -8.31
N ALA A 77 -19.38 -33.05 -8.30
CA ALA A 77 -18.31 -33.19 -7.31
C ALA A 77 -17.31 -32.02 -7.34
N GLY A 78 -16.83 -31.63 -8.53
CA GLY A 78 -15.89 -30.51 -8.67
C GLY A 78 -16.48 -29.15 -8.29
N LEU A 79 -17.73 -28.88 -8.70
CA LEU A 79 -18.42 -27.63 -8.37
C LEU A 79 -18.81 -27.56 -6.88
N SER A 80 -19.32 -28.66 -6.30
CA SER A 80 -19.68 -28.71 -4.88
C SER A 80 -18.46 -28.61 -3.97
N ALA A 81 -17.32 -29.21 -4.33
CA ALA A 81 -16.07 -29.04 -3.59
C ALA A 81 -15.63 -27.57 -3.55
N ALA A 82 -15.73 -26.84 -4.66
CA ALA A 82 -15.43 -25.41 -4.70
C ALA A 82 -16.38 -24.59 -3.81
N VAL A 83 -17.69 -24.89 -3.82
CA VAL A 83 -18.68 -24.25 -2.94
C VAL A 83 -18.40 -24.53 -1.46
N VAL A 84 -18.08 -25.78 -1.10
CA VAL A 84 -17.75 -26.17 0.28
C VAL A 84 -16.45 -25.51 0.75
N LEU A 85 -15.41 -25.49 -0.09
CA LEU A 85 -14.14 -24.82 0.22
C LEU A 85 -14.30 -23.31 0.40
N ARG A 86 -15.19 -22.65 -0.34
CA ARG A 86 -15.53 -21.22 -0.17
C ARG A 86 -16.49 -20.95 0.98
N SER A 87 -17.06 -21.98 1.63
CA SER A 87 -18.11 -21.81 2.63
C SER A 87 -17.59 -21.25 3.97
N ARG A 88 -18.40 -20.39 4.57
CA ARG A 88 -18.20 -19.80 5.91
C ARG A 88 -19.30 -20.37 6.80
N VAL A 89 -18.94 -21.35 7.63
CA VAL A 89 -19.91 -22.14 8.41
C VAL A 89 -20.39 -21.37 9.62
N PHE A 90 -19.50 -20.59 10.25
CA PHE A 90 -19.81 -19.70 11.36
C PHE A 90 -19.10 -18.35 11.17
N THR A 91 -19.63 -17.30 11.79
CA THR A 91 -18.93 -16.03 11.97
C THR A 91 -18.85 -15.73 13.47
N ALA A 92 -17.68 -15.32 13.94
CA ALA A 92 -17.42 -14.91 15.31
C ALA A 92 -16.95 -13.46 15.32
N HIS A 93 -17.45 -12.66 16.25
CA HIS A 93 -16.97 -11.29 16.45
C HIS A 93 -15.90 -11.32 17.56
N VAL A 94 -14.71 -10.79 17.27
CA VAL A 94 -13.58 -10.71 18.20
C VAL A 94 -13.19 -9.24 18.32
N GLY A 95 -13.80 -8.54 19.27
CA GLY A 95 -13.84 -7.08 19.26
C GLY A 95 -14.72 -6.60 18.11
N ASP A 96 -14.25 -5.60 17.37
CA ASP A 96 -14.95 -5.02 16.22
C ASP A 96 -14.73 -5.81 14.90
N GLU A 97 -13.90 -6.86 14.91
CA GLU A 97 -13.59 -7.67 13.73
C GLU A 97 -14.47 -8.93 13.64
N GLN A 98 -15.12 -9.13 12.48
CA GLN A 98 -15.90 -10.34 12.19
C GLN A 98 -15.03 -11.40 11.50
N ILE A 99 -14.61 -12.41 12.26
CA ILE A 99 -13.80 -13.52 11.77
C ILE A 99 -14.71 -14.67 11.30
N SER A 100 -14.54 -15.11 10.06
CA SER A 100 -15.25 -16.27 9.53
C SER A 100 -14.52 -17.57 9.92
N ILE A 101 -15.27 -18.54 10.48
CA ILE A 101 -14.77 -19.86 10.86
C ILE A 101 -15.36 -20.89 9.90
N GLY A 102 -14.49 -21.61 9.19
CA GLY A 102 -14.87 -22.64 8.23
C GLY A 102 -13.75 -22.95 7.23
N PRO A 103 -13.99 -23.84 6.25
CA PRO A 103 -13.01 -24.16 5.20
C PRO A 103 -12.52 -22.92 4.45
N GLY A 104 -13.41 -21.95 4.22
CA GLY A 104 -13.10 -20.69 3.55
C GLY A 104 -11.98 -19.91 4.22
N TYR A 105 -11.83 -19.98 5.55
CA TYR A 105 -10.73 -19.30 6.25
C TYR A 105 -9.35 -19.84 5.84
N VAL A 106 -9.21 -21.15 5.66
CA VAL A 106 -7.93 -21.77 5.24
C VAL A 106 -7.57 -21.33 3.82
N ILE A 107 -8.58 -21.21 2.95
CA ILE A 107 -8.44 -20.73 1.58
C ILE A 107 -8.09 -19.24 1.55
N ASP A 108 -8.80 -18.40 2.31
CA ASP A 108 -8.55 -16.97 2.45
C ASP A 108 -7.09 -16.73 2.94
N GLN A 109 -6.61 -17.49 3.94
CA GLN A 109 -5.22 -17.41 4.41
C GLN A 109 -4.19 -17.84 3.35
N LEU A 110 -4.45 -18.94 2.62
CA LEU A 110 -3.55 -19.38 1.55
C LEU A 110 -3.47 -18.35 0.41
N LEU A 111 -4.61 -17.76 0.02
CA LEU A 111 -4.67 -16.69 -0.98
C LEU A 111 -3.93 -15.42 -0.51
N ASN A 112 -4.02 -15.05 0.77
CA ASN A 112 -3.25 -13.94 1.35
C ASN A 112 -1.73 -14.21 1.33
N VAL A 113 -1.29 -15.47 1.51
CA VAL A 113 0.12 -15.85 1.38
C VAL A 113 0.59 -15.77 -0.08
N ILE A 114 -0.26 -16.16 -1.04
CA ILE A 114 0.02 -16.03 -2.48
C ILE A 114 0.15 -14.54 -2.85
N ASP A 115 -0.82 -13.70 -2.47
CA ASP A 115 -0.77 -12.24 -2.68
C ASP A 115 0.53 -11.64 -2.13
N ALA A 116 0.85 -11.92 -0.86
CA ALA A 116 2.06 -11.39 -0.21
C ALA A 116 3.37 -11.90 -0.83
N GLN A 117 3.37 -13.06 -1.51
CA GLN A 117 4.52 -13.52 -2.30
C GLN A 117 4.64 -12.71 -3.60
N ILE A 118 3.53 -12.56 -4.32
CA ILE A 118 3.47 -11.84 -5.60
C ILE A 118 3.84 -10.38 -5.40
N ASP A 119 3.30 -9.72 -4.37
CA ASP A 119 3.58 -8.32 -4.08
C ASP A 119 5.07 -8.07 -3.81
N ARG A 120 5.75 -8.99 -3.10
CA ARG A 120 7.21 -8.91 -2.90
C ARG A 120 7.98 -9.07 -4.21
N GLN A 121 7.61 -10.03 -5.05
CA GLN A 121 8.25 -10.25 -6.35
C GLN A 121 8.03 -9.05 -7.29
N ARG A 122 6.78 -8.55 -7.38
CA ARG A 122 6.42 -7.35 -8.12
C ARG A 122 7.17 -6.12 -7.59
N ALA A 123 7.24 -5.91 -6.27
CA ALA A 123 8.00 -4.80 -5.70
C ALA A 123 9.49 -4.85 -6.10
N LEU A 124 10.14 -6.01 -6.00
CA LEU A 124 11.53 -6.19 -6.44
C LEU A 124 11.71 -5.92 -7.94
N GLN A 125 10.85 -6.46 -8.79
CA GLN A 125 10.87 -6.21 -10.24
C GLN A 125 10.69 -4.72 -10.55
N ARG A 126 9.72 -4.05 -9.89
CA ARG A 126 9.47 -2.62 -10.07
C ARG A 126 10.65 -1.77 -9.62
N VAL A 127 11.33 -2.11 -8.51
CA VAL A 127 12.57 -1.47 -8.08
C VAL A 127 13.67 -1.63 -9.14
N GLN A 128 13.88 -2.85 -9.65
CA GLN A 128 14.89 -3.10 -10.70
C GLN A 128 14.60 -2.31 -11.98
N ILE A 129 13.34 -2.25 -12.43
CA ILE A 129 12.92 -1.45 -13.58
C ILE A 129 13.22 0.03 -13.33
N VAL A 130 12.76 0.59 -12.22
CA VAL A 130 12.90 2.02 -11.91
C VAL A 130 14.38 2.41 -11.77
N VAL A 131 15.17 1.63 -11.04
CA VAL A 131 16.61 1.89 -10.87
C VAL A 131 17.33 1.81 -12.21
N ALA A 132 17.08 0.78 -13.02
CA ALA A 132 17.74 0.64 -14.33
C ALA A 132 17.35 1.74 -15.33
N VAL A 133 16.13 2.28 -15.23
CA VAL A 133 15.57 3.22 -16.22
C VAL A 133 15.75 4.70 -15.83
N MET A 134 15.78 5.01 -14.52
CA MET A 134 15.88 6.38 -14.00
C MET A 134 17.26 6.73 -13.41
N LYS A 135 18.24 5.81 -13.43
CA LYS A 135 19.62 6.10 -13.03
C LYS A 135 20.23 7.18 -13.92
N GLY A 136 20.85 8.19 -13.31
CA GLY A 136 21.44 9.35 -13.97
C GLY A 136 20.44 10.36 -14.52
N LYS A 137 19.13 10.24 -14.23
CA LYS A 137 18.12 11.19 -14.75
C LYS A 137 17.92 12.37 -13.81
N ASP A 138 17.82 13.58 -14.37
CA ASP A 138 17.49 14.78 -13.61
C ASP A 138 16.02 14.79 -13.20
N PHE A 139 15.71 15.01 -11.92
CA PHE A 139 14.32 15.04 -11.46
C PHE A 139 13.53 16.21 -12.03
N ASP A 140 14.10 17.42 -12.04
CA ASP A 140 13.33 18.63 -12.38
C ASP A 140 13.04 18.72 -13.90
N GLY A 141 14.00 18.32 -14.73
CA GLY A 141 13.79 18.07 -16.16
C GLY A 141 12.85 16.88 -16.42
N ALA A 142 13.01 15.76 -15.70
CA ALA A 142 12.14 14.59 -15.84
C ALA A 142 10.68 14.88 -15.50
N LYS A 143 10.44 15.58 -14.38
CA LYS A 143 9.13 16.03 -13.92
C LYS A 143 8.37 16.80 -15.02
N THR A 144 9.05 17.78 -15.60
CA THR A 144 8.49 18.66 -16.64
C THR A 144 8.17 17.89 -17.92
N HIS A 145 9.09 17.05 -18.38
CA HIS A 145 8.89 16.24 -19.58
C HIS A 145 7.80 15.16 -19.37
N ALA A 146 7.81 14.45 -18.24
CA ALA A 146 6.88 13.37 -17.96
C ALA A 146 5.43 13.88 -17.80
N SER A 147 5.23 15.01 -17.10
CA SER A 147 3.91 15.65 -17.01
C SER A 147 3.37 15.97 -18.39
N THR A 148 4.19 16.59 -19.26
CA THR A 148 3.82 16.96 -20.64
C THR A 148 3.46 15.74 -21.48
N MET A 149 4.24 14.65 -21.37
CA MET A 149 4.00 13.40 -22.10
C MET A 149 2.74 12.68 -21.63
N ILE A 150 2.43 12.68 -20.33
CA ILE A 150 1.19 12.06 -19.83
C ILE A 150 -0.04 12.83 -20.30
N THR A 151 -0.05 14.16 -20.17
CA THR A 151 -1.18 14.99 -20.64
C THR A 151 -1.35 14.92 -22.16
N GLY A 152 -0.27 14.79 -22.93
CA GLY A 152 -0.33 14.67 -24.39
C GLY A 152 -0.72 13.28 -24.89
N SER A 153 -0.37 12.20 -24.16
CA SER A 153 -0.58 10.82 -24.62
C SER A 153 -1.91 10.20 -24.19
N ARG A 154 -2.52 10.63 -23.08
CA ARG A 154 -3.80 10.07 -22.60
C ARG A 154 -4.98 11.02 -22.82
N GLN A 155 -5.68 10.79 -23.93
CA GLN A 155 -6.93 11.46 -24.28
C GLN A 155 -8.08 11.19 -23.28
N ASN A 156 -8.01 10.10 -22.50
CA ASN A 156 -9.06 9.66 -21.57
C ASN A 156 -8.65 9.70 -20.08
N LEU A 157 -7.64 10.50 -19.70
CA LEU A 157 -7.23 10.64 -18.30
C LEU A 157 -8.22 11.55 -17.56
N THR A 158 -8.94 11.03 -16.56
CA THR A 158 -9.93 11.82 -15.79
C THR A 158 -9.27 12.99 -15.07
N LEU A 159 -10.01 14.09 -14.88
CA LEU A 159 -9.49 15.28 -14.20
C LEU A 159 -8.97 14.95 -12.78
N GLN A 160 -9.65 14.05 -12.06
CA GLN A 160 -9.21 13.56 -10.76
C GLN A 160 -7.84 12.87 -10.85
N ALA A 161 -7.66 11.91 -11.75
CA ALA A 161 -6.39 11.19 -11.88
C ALA A 161 -5.25 12.09 -12.40
N GLN A 162 -5.56 13.16 -13.16
CA GLN A 162 -4.58 14.21 -13.49
C GLN A 162 -4.15 15.00 -12.24
N GLN A 163 -5.09 15.34 -11.36
CA GLN A 163 -4.81 16.02 -10.09
C GLN A 163 -4.03 15.13 -9.12
N ASP A 164 -4.41 13.85 -8.98
CA ASP A 164 -3.72 12.88 -8.12
C ASP A 164 -2.26 12.70 -8.55
N LEU A 165 -2.01 12.55 -9.87
CA LEU A 165 -0.67 12.51 -10.45
C LEU A 165 0.14 13.78 -10.14
N ALA A 166 -0.46 14.96 -10.39
CA ALA A 166 0.20 16.24 -10.14
C ALA A 166 0.52 16.46 -8.65
N ASN A 167 -0.31 15.93 -7.75
CA ASN A 167 -0.11 16.00 -6.31
C ASN A 167 1.03 15.08 -5.86
N GLN A 168 1.07 13.82 -6.32
CA GLN A 168 2.18 12.89 -6.01
C GLN A 168 3.53 13.41 -6.53
N ILE A 169 3.54 13.97 -7.74
CA ILE A 169 4.74 14.59 -8.32
C ILE A 169 5.20 15.80 -7.50
N ARG A 170 4.28 16.64 -7.01
CA ARG A 170 4.60 17.78 -6.13
C ARG A 170 5.16 17.31 -4.79
N GLU A 171 4.53 16.31 -4.18
CA GLU A 171 5.00 15.74 -2.91
C GLU A 171 6.44 15.23 -3.01
N VAL A 172 6.80 14.55 -4.11
CA VAL A 172 8.19 14.12 -4.36
C VAL A 172 9.13 15.31 -4.59
N ALA A 173 8.67 16.39 -5.23
CA ALA A 173 9.48 17.58 -5.45
C ALA A 173 9.82 18.32 -4.14
N ASP A 174 8.87 18.36 -3.21
CA ASP A 174 8.99 19.08 -1.92
C ASP A 174 9.82 18.31 -0.87
N ARG A 175 10.10 17.01 -1.09
CA ARG A 175 10.95 16.20 -0.21
C ARG A 175 12.42 16.63 -0.30
N LYS A 176 13.04 16.84 0.87
CA LYS A 176 14.48 17.15 1.03
C LYS A 176 15.36 15.89 0.94
N ILE A 177 15.33 15.24 -0.22
CA ILE A 177 16.12 14.02 -0.52
C ILE A 177 16.99 14.24 -1.78
N PRO A 178 18.07 13.47 -1.99
CA PRO A 178 18.95 13.61 -3.15
C PRO A 178 18.22 13.60 -4.49
N ASN A 179 18.77 14.29 -5.49
CA ASN A 179 18.10 14.47 -6.79
C ASN A 179 17.78 13.12 -7.46
N GLN A 180 18.71 12.17 -7.37
CA GLN A 180 18.56 10.83 -7.90
C GLN A 180 17.44 10.02 -7.20
N GLU A 181 17.21 10.22 -5.90
CA GLU A 181 16.10 9.57 -5.18
C GLU A 181 14.75 10.15 -5.61
N ARG A 182 14.66 11.47 -5.82
CA ARG A 182 13.46 12.10 -6.41
C ARG A 182 13.18 11.56 -7.81
N SER A 183 14.21 11.33 -8.63
CA SER A 183 14.08 10.67 -9.95
C SER A 183 13.60 9.22 -9.85
N TYR A 184 14.05 8.44 -8.86
CA TYR A 184 13.51 7.09 -8.64
C TYR A 184 12.04 7.15 -8.18
N ALA A 185 11.69 8.02 -7.23
CA ALA A 185 10.32 8.21 -6.78
C ALA A 185 9.37 8.62 -7.93
N LEU A 186 9.81 9.54 -8.80
CA LEU A 186 9.10 9.86 -10.04
C LEU A 186 8.94 8.62 -10.94
N GLY A 187 9.98 7.81 -11.10
CA GLY A 187 9.93 6.55 -11.85
C GLY A 187 8.85 5.59 -11.34
N PHE A 188 8.67 5.45 -10.02
CA PHE A 188 7.58 4.65 -9.45
C PHE A 188 6.20 5.21 -9.78
N ILE A 189 5.99 6.53 -9.64
CA ILE A 189 4.72 7.19 -10.00
C ILE A 189 4.38 6.96 -11.47
N LEU A 190 5.34 7.12 -12.38
CA LEU A 190 5.14 6.87 -13.81
C LEU A 190 4.83 5.39 -14.08
N LEU A 191 5.46 4.47 -13.35
CA LEU A 191 5.22 3.02 -13.45
C LEU A 191 3.80 2.64 -12.98
N ASP A 192 3.29 3.25 -11.91
CA ASP A 192 1.90 3.04 -11.43
C ASP A 192 0.86 3.57 -12.42
N PHE A 193 1.01 4.81 -12.91
CA PHE A 193 -0.01 5.45 -13.75
C PHE A 193 -0.02 4.92 -15.20
N MET A 194 1.14 4.54 -15.73
CA MET A 194 1.34 4.34 -17.18
C MET A 194 2.02 3.02 -17.56
N GLY A 195 2.56 2.27 -16.59
CA GLY A 195 3.23 0.99 -16.83
C GLY A 195 4.66 1.08 -17.36
N GLU A 196 5.32 -0.08 -17.42
CA GLU A 196 6.75 -0.21 -17.73
C GLU A 196 7.11 0.29 -19.13
N SER A 197 6.30 -0.03 -20.14
CA SER A 197 6.56 0.34 -21.53
C SER A 197 6.60 1.86 -21.72
N PHE A 198 5.70 2.60 -21.06
CA PHE A 198 5.68 4.06 -21.06
C PHE A 198 6.87 4.64 -20.30
N LEU A 199 7.17 4.15 -19.09
CA LEU A 199 8.34 4.59 -18.31
C LEU A 199 9.64 4.44 -19.13
N ARG A 200 9.84 3.28 -19.76
CA ARG A 200 10.99 3.02 -20.66
C ARG A 200 11.02 3.91 -21.90
N ALA A 201 9.87 4.31 -22.43
CA ALA A 201 9.78 5.22 -23.58
C ALA A 201 10.14 6.65 -23.18
N VAL A 202 9.55 7.18 -22.10
CA VAL A 202 9.83 8.52 -21.58
C VAL A 202 11.29 8.67 -21.18
N ALA A 203 11.85 7.70 -20.44
CA ALA A 203 13.23 7.74 -19.94
C ALA A 203 14.32 7.93 -21.00
N LYS A 204 14.08 7.51 -22.25
CA LYS A 204 15.00 7.74 -23.38
C LYS A 204 15.15 9.21 -23.76
N HIS A 205 14.18 10.04 -23.39
CA HIS A 205 14.15 11.48 -23.69
C HIS A 205 14.36 12.34 -22.44
N LEU A 206 14.49 11.73 -21.26
CA LEU A 206 14.74 12.46 -20.03
C LEU A 206 16.20 12.95 -19.95
N PRO A 207 16.43 14.22 -19.55
CA PRO A 207 17.76 14.77 -19.41
C PRO A 207 18.58 14.01 -18.35
N GLU A 208 19.88 13.92 -18.61
CA GLU A 208 20.83 13.20 -17.78
C GLU A 208 21.68 14.18 -16.97
N VAL A 209 21.90 13.85 -15.69
CA VAL A 209 22.87 14.52 -14.83
C VAL A 209 24.12 13.61 -14.78
N PRO A 210 25.34 14.15 -14.94
CA PRO A 210 26.53 13.42 -14.58
C PRO A 210 26.42 12.96 -13.12
N LEU A 211 26.41 11.65 -12.90
CA LEU A 211 26.44 11.10 -11.54
C LEU A 211 27.75 11.58 -10.89
N GLY A 212 27.64 12.37 -9.83
CA GLY A 212 28.80 12.74 -9.01
C GLY A 212 29.43 11.48 -8.43
N GLU A 213 30.76 11.45 -8.31
CA GLU A 213 31.50 10.28 -7.84
C GLU A 213 31.04 9.84 -6.42
N ASP A 214 30.54 10.80 -5.62
CA ASP A 214 30.04 10.59 -4.25
C ASP A 214 28.56 10.15 -4.15
N GLU A 215 27.74 10.26 -5.21
CA GLU A 215 26.30 9.90 -5.18
C GLU A 215 25.99 8.49 -5.71
N ALA A 216 27.01 7.65 -5.90
CA ALA A 216 26.86 6.32 -6.46
C ALA A 216 26.20 5.32 -5.48
N MET A 217 24.87 5.35 -5.36
CA MET A 217 24.08 4.28 -4.73
C MET A 217 24.29 2.96 -5.50
N VAL A 218 25.18 2.11 -4.98
CA VAL A 218 25.51 0.80 -5.58
C VAL A 218 24.45 -0.22 -5.21
N VAL A 219 23.41 -0.30 -6.06
CA VAL A 219 22.48 -1.43 -6.10
C VAL A 219 23.10 -2.54 -6.94
N GLU A 220 23.84 -3.43 -6.30
CA GLU A 220 24.29 -4.68 -6.93
C GLU A 220 23.17 -5.73 -6.84
N ALA A 221 22.53 -6.00 -7.99
CA ALA A 221 21.56 -7.08 -8.12
C ALA A 221 22.28 -8.41 -8.40
N ASN A 222 22.63 -9.14 -7.34
CA ASN A 222 23.19 -10.49 -7.45
C ASN A 222 22.06 -11.53 -7.34
N GLY A 223 21.34 -11.72 -8.46
CA GLY A 223 20.22 -12.67 -8.53
C GLY A 223 18.97 -12.18 -7.80
N THR A 224 18.29 -13.08 -7.08
CA THR A 224 17.04 -12.80 -6.34
C THR A 224 17.20 -11.87 -5.14
N GLU A 225 18.42 -11.48 -4.76
CA GLU A 225 18.69 -10.56 -3.66
C GLU A 225 19.04 -9.16 -4.17
N LEU A 226 18.30 -8.16 -3.69
CA LEU A 226 18.61 -6.75 -3.89
C LEU A 226 19.48 -6.26 -2.73
N ILE A 227 20.79 -6.08 -2.97
CA ILE A 227 21.69 -5.53 -1.95
C ILE A 227 21.80 -4.00 -2.16
N VAL A 228 21.12 -3.24 -1.30
CA VAL A 228 21.31 -1.79 -1.22
C VAL A 228 22.54 -1.51 -0.34
N LYS A 229 23.68 -1.22 -0.97
CA LYS A 229 24.88 -0.76 -0.26
C LYS A 229 24.87 0.76 -0.17
N THR A 230 24.52 1.30 0.99
CA THR A 230 24.91 2.66 1.37
C THR A 230 26.37 2.66 1.80
N SER A 231 27.23 3.40 1.09
CA SER A 231 28.55 3.80 1.61
C SER A 231 28.36 4.85 2.72
N GLU A 232 29.06 4.84 3.86
CA GLU A 232 30.11 3.94 4.34
C GLU A 232 29.87 3.59 5.82
N LEU A 233 30.13 2.34 6.23
CA LEU A 233 30.96 2.02 7.40
C LEU A 233 31.17 0.51 7.53
N THR A 234 32.43 0.10 7.64
CA THR A 234 32.87 -1.30 7.68
C THR A 234 32.92 -1.84 9.13
N ASN A 235 32.17 -2.89 9.43
CA ASN A 235 32.75 -4.23 9.66
C ASN A 235 31.72 -5.31 10.06
N THR A 236 31.92 -6.51 9.51
CA THR A 236 31.53 -7.83 10.05
C THR A 236 30.24 -7.93 10.88
N GLY A 237 29.10 -8.06 10.21
CA GLY A 237 27.85 -8.53 10.82
C GLY A 237 26.97 -9.22 9.77
N LYS A 238 26.64 -10.50 9.97
CA LYS A 238 25.81 -11.26 9.02
C LYS A 238 24.34 -10.85 9.18
N ILE A 239 23.88 -9.90 8.37
CA ILE A 239 22.51 -9.35 8.46
C ILE A 239 21.50 -10.44 8.08
N VAL A 240 20.66 -10.85 9.04
CA VAL A 240 19.51 -11.72 8.79
C VAL A 240 18.38 -10.85 8.23
N GLN A 241 18.09 -11.00 6.94
CA GLN A 241 16.95 -10.33 6.30
C GLN A 241 15.62 -10.70 6.98
N ARG A 242 14.77 -9.71 7.23
CA ARG A 242 13.33 -9.91 7.51
C ARG A 242 12.52 -9.11 6.50
N ASN A 243 11.63 -9.79 5.78
CA ASN A 243 10.75 -9.19 4.75
C ASN A 243 9.56 -8.47 5.40
N TRP A 244 9.53 -7.14 5.33
CA TRP A 244 8.41 -6.32 5.80
C TRP A 244 7.36 -6.12 4.70
N GLY A 245 6.10 -6.44 5.01
CA GLY A 245 4.95 -6.20 4.12
C GLY A 245 4.24 -4.90 4.45
N ALA A 246 3.85 -4.12 3.43
CA ALA A 246 3.39 -2.74 3.56
C ALA A 246 2.02 -2.53 4.23
N SER A 247 1.24 -3.59 4.48
CA SER A 247 -0.08 -3.52 5.13
C SER A 247 -0.06 -3.76 6.64
N MET A 248 1.02 -4.31 7.21
CA MET A 248 1.20 -4.47 8.66
C MET A 248 1.68 -3.24 9.49
N PRO A 249 2.04 -2.05 8.95
CA PRO A 249 2.48 -0.93 9.79
C PRO A 249 1.41 -0.35 10.71
N VAL A 250 0.16 -0.22 10.25
CA VAL A 250 -0.88 0.59 10.93
C VAL A 250 -1.34 -0.05 12.24
N ASP A 251 -1.83 -1.29 12.23
CA ASP A 251 -2.28 -2.00 13.46
C ASP A 251 -1.19 -2.11 14.53
N ARG A 252 0.08 -2.16 14.11
CA ARG A 252 1.25 -2.16 15.00
C ARG A 252 1.51 -0.77 15.57
N ALA A 253 1.39 0.27 14.75
CA ALA A 253 1.48 1.66 15.19
C ALA A 253 0.40 1.97 16.22
N ASP A 254 -0.85 1.58 15.95
CA ASP A 254 -1.98 1.80 16.85
C ASP A 254 -1.77 1.07 18.19
N LEU A 255 -1.28 -0.18 18.19
CA LEU A 255 -1.02 -0.90 19.44
C LEU A 255 0.17 -0.33 20.23
N VAL A 256 1.26 0.02 19.55
CA VAL A 256 2.42 0.67 20.18
C VAL A 256 2.02 2.03 20.76
N GLN A 257 1.20 2.79 20.04
CA GLN A 257 0.66 4.07 20.51
C GLN A 257 -0.32 3.86 21.66
N GLU A 258 -1.19 2.85 21.62
CA GLU A 258 -2.17 2.55 22.68
C GLU A 258 -1.47 2.27 24.03
N LEU A 259 -0.46 1.41 24.01
CA LEU A 259 0.18 0.90 25.24
C LEU A 259 1.27 1.82 25.79
N LEU A 260 2.00 2.55 24.93
CA LEU A 260 3.16 3.35 25.36
C LEU A 260 2.87 4.84 25.56
N ARG A 261 1.63 5.30 25.35
CA ARG A 261 1.26 6.71 25.52
C ARG A 261 1.46 7.21 26.95
N GLY A 262 2.41 8.13 27.14
CA GLY A 262 2.75 8.66 28.45
C GLY A 262 3.51 7.67 29.35
N VAL A 263 4.20 6.70 28.74
CA VAL A 263 5.28 5.93 29.38
C VAL A 263 6.57 6.75 29.29
N GLU A 264 7.30 6.88 30.39
CA GLU A 264 8.59 7.59 30.42
C GLU A 264 9.69 6.76 29.75
N LEU A 265 10.53 7.40 28.94
CA LEU A 265 11.60 6.75 28.18
C LEU A 265 12.55 5.89 29.05
N PRO A 266 13.02 6.34 30.24
CA PRO A 266 13.86 5.51 31.11
C PRO A 266 13.14 4.26 31.63
N LYS A 267 11.84 4.36 31.93
CA LYS A 267 11.01 3.24 32.41
C LYS A 267 10.83 2.19 31.31
N LEU A 268 10.59 2.65 30.07
CA LEU A 268 10.52 1.77 28.90
C LEU A 268 11.86 1.05 28.67
N ASN A 269 12.98 1.78 28.66
CA ASN A 269 14.29 1.19 28.39
C ASN A 269 14.67 0.13 29.45
N ALA A 270 14.49 0.44 30.73
CA ALA A 270 14.75 -0.50 31.83
C ALA A 270 13.87 -1.78 31.75
N ARG A 271 12.65 -1.68 31.22
CA ARG A 271 11.79 -2.84 30.94
C ARG A 271 12.34 -3.68 29.80
N ILE A 272 12.80 -3.07 28.72
CA ILE A 272 13.39 -3.76 27.56
C ILE A 272 14.67 -4.50 27.98
N ASP A 273 15.54 -3.86 28.77
CA ASP A 273 16.73 -4.50 29.35
C ASP A 273 16.38 -5.71 30.22
N GLN A 274 15.34 -5.61 31.06
CA GLN A 274 14.85 -6.72 31.87
C GLN A 274 14.34 -7.90 31.01
N LEU A 275 13.62 -7.61 29.91
CA LEU A 275 13.12 -8.65 28.99
C LEU A 275 14.26 -9.35 28.23
N MET A 276 15.27 -8.59 27.78
CA MET A 276 16.48 -9.15 27.17
C MET A 276 17.26 -10.02 28.16
N ALA A 277 17.43 -9.57 29.41
CA ALA A 277 18.16 -10.30 30.45
C ALA A 277 17.51 -11.64 30.83
N ARG A 278 16.18 -11.74 30.69
CA ARG A 278 15.42 -12.99 30.92
C ARG A 278 15.35 -13.89 29.68
N GLY A 279 15.90 -13.48 28.54
CA GLY A 279 15.72 -14.18 27.26
C GLY A 279 14.29 -14.14 26.72
N GLU A 280 13.44 -13.26 27.25
CA GLU A 280 12.08 -13.07 26.77
C GLU A 280 12.06 -12.29 25.43
N LEU A 281 13.15 -11.59 25.13
CA LEU A 281 13.34 -10.76 23.94
C LEU A 281 14.73 -11.05 23.31
N GLY A 282 14.73 -11.57 22.07
CA GLY A 282 15.91 -12.12 21.38
C GLY A 282 16.26 -13.54 21.84
N HIS A 283 16.06 -14.54 20.97
CA HIS A 283 16.21 -15.97 21.30
C HIS A 283 17.69 -16.40 21.34
N SER A 284 18.56 -15.72 20.59
CA SER A 284 20.00 -15.93 20.61
C SER A 284 20.77 -14.69 21.10
N GLU A 285 22.03 -14.88 21.49
CA GLU A 285 22.90 -13.76 21.87
C GLU A 285 23.15 -12.81 20.69
N SER A 286 23.25 -13.35 19.47
CA SER A 286 23.38 -12.57 18.24
C SER A 286 22.16 -11.68 17.98
N GLU A 287 20.94 -12.20 18.21
CA GLU A 287 19.72 -11.39 18.13
C GLU A 287 19.65 -10.32 19.23
N ARG A 288 20.07 -10.65 20.46
CA ARG A 288 20.13 -9.65 21.55
C ARG A 288 21.15 -8.54 21.27
N MET A 289 22.30 -8.86 20.68
CA MET A 289 23.28 -7.86 20.23
C MET A 289 22.72 -6.96 19.12
N ALA A 290 22.08 -7.55 18.10
CA ALA A 290 21.43 -6.79 17.04
C ALA A 290 20.34 -5.85 17.59
N LEU A 291 19.52 -6.34 18.52
CA LEU A 291 18.47 -5.57 19.16
C LEU A 291 19.02 -4.41 20.00
N ARG A 292 20.09 -4.64 20.78
CA ARG A 292 20.78 -3.59 21.54
C ARG A 292 21.30 -2.48 20.63
N TYR A 293 21.84 -2.82 19.46
CA TYR A 293 22.27 -1.84 18.47
C TYR A 293 21.10 -1.02 17.91
N GLU A 294 19.94 -1.64 17.65
CA GLU A 294 18.75 -0.91 17.22
C GLU A 294 18.16 0.01 18.31
N ILE A 295 18.16 -0.45 19.57
CA ILE A 295 17.76 0.33 20.74
C ILE A 295 18.66 1.57 20.90
N ASP A 296 19.98 1.37 20.90
CA ASP A 296 20.97 2.44 21.02
C ASP A 296 20.83 3.46 19.88
N ARG A 297 20.65 2.99 18.64
CA ARG A 297 20.38 3.84 17.46
C ARG A 297 19.10 4.68 17.60
N VAL A 298 18.06 4.20 18.30
CA VAL A 298 16.84 4.99 18.57
C VAL A 298 17.09 6.01 19.69
N LEU A 299 17.75 5.60 20.77
CA LEU A 299 18.06 6.47 21.91
C LEU A 299 18.96 7.65 21.51
N ASN A 300 19.96 7.40 20.66
CA ASN A 300 20.99 8.39 20.28
C ASN A 300 20.59 9.32 19.13
N ARG A 301 19.32 9.36 18.71
CA ARG A 301 18.82 10.38 17.75
C ARG A 301 18.69 11.74 18.42
N GLU A 302 19.42 12.74 17.92
CA GLU A 302 19.42 14.11 18.48
C GLU A 302 18.17 14.92 18.10
N ASP A 303 17.53 14.56 16.99
CA ASP A 303 16.44 15.30 16.32
C ASP A 303 15.02 14.85 16.71
N THR A 304 14.89 13.94 17.69
CA THR A 304 13.63 13.29 18.06
C THR A 304 13.23 13.57 19.51
N THR A 305 11.93 13.74 19.76
CA THR A 305 11.41 13.93 21.12
C THR A 305 11.50 12.63 21.93
N GLU A 306 11.39 12.71 23.26
CA GLU A 306 11.33 11.50 24.09
C GLU A 306 10.11 10.62 23.75
N GLU A 307 8.99 11.22 23.33
CA GLU A 307 7.79 10.49 22.89
C GLU A 307 8.05 9.72 21.57
N ASP A 308 8.76 10.34 20.61
CA ASP A 308 9.19 9.66 19.38
C ASP A 308 10.15 8.49 19.68
N LYS A 309 11.05 8.65 20.65
CA LYS A 309 11.96 7.58 21.10
C LYS A 309 11.20 6.45 21.80
N VAL A 310 10.19 6.77 22.61
CA VAL A 310 9.29 5.78 23.24
C VAL A 310 8.57 4.95 22.19
N PHE A 311 7.98 5.58 21.17
CA PHE A 311 7.33 4.84 20.08
C PHE A 311 8.33 4.06 19.23
N GLY A 312 9.48 4.65 18.89
CA GLY A 312 10.56 3.98 18.15
C GLY A 312 11.04 2.69 18.82
N LEU A 313 11.28 2.74 20.14
CA LEU A 313 11.61 1.54 20.93
C LEU A 313 10.46 0.54 20.96
N GLY A 314 9.21 1.02 21.12
CA GLY A 314 8.02 0.19 21.05
C GLY A 314 7.92 -0.61 19.76
N PHE A 315 8.19 0.02 18.61
CA PHE A 315 8.27 -0.68 17.32
C PHE A 315 9.41 -1.70 17.29
N VAL A 316 10.64 -1.33 17.68
CA VAL A 316 11.80 -2.25 17.69
C VAL A 316 11.50 -3.51 18.51
N VAL A 317 10.83 -3.37 19.66
CA VAL A 317 10.38 -4.52 20.46
C VAL A 317 9.25 -5.30 19.77
N HIS A 318 8.19 -4.64 19.30
CA HIS A 318 7.05 -5.29 18.63
C HIS A 318 7.47 -5.99 17.32
N GLN A 319 8.58 -5.60 16.70
CA GLN A 319 9.16 -6.32 15.56
C GLN A 319 9.76 -7.69 15.93
N ASN A 320 9.98 -7.95 17.22
CA ASN A 320 10.69 -9.12 17.76
C ASN A 320 9.83 -10.01 18.68
N ILE A 321 8.59 -9.64 19.00
CA ILE A 321 7.61 -10.46 19.72
C ILE A 321 6.22 -10.37 19.07
N ASP A 322 5.36 -11.35 19.33
CA ASP A 322 3.99 -11.34 18.82
C ASP A 322 3.10 -10.28 19.53
N ARG A 323 1.96 -9.95 18.90
CA ARG A 323 1.02 -8.91 19.34
C ARG A 323 0.48 -9.14 20.75
N ARG A 324 0.21 -10.40 21.10
CA ARG A 324 -0.35 -10.78 22.41
C ARG A 324 0.71 -10.62 23.49
N ARG A 325 1.91 -11.15 23.24
CA ARG A 325 3.05 -11.07 24.16
C ARG A 325 3.54 -9.63 24.36
N PHE A 326 3.49 -8.79 23.32
CA PHE A 326 3.73 -7.35 23.46
C PHE A 326 2.72 -6.69 24.41
N ARG A 327 1.42 -6.97 24.26
CA ARG A 327 0.41 -6.47 25.20
C ARG A 327 0.66 -6.96 26.63
N GLU A 328 0.87 -8.27 26.83
CA GLU A 328 1.15 -8.86 28.15
C GLU A 328 2.43 -8.30 28.83
N MET A 329 3.44 -7.87 28.06
CA MET A 329 4.70 -7.35 28.59
C MET A 329 4.69 -5.84 28.93
N PHE A 330 3.88 -5.06 28.21
CA PHE A 330 3.91 -3.58 28.24
C PHE A 330 2.62 -2.94 28.80
N ASP A 331 1.56 -3.73 29.04
CA ASP A 331 0.35 -3.28 29.75
C ASP A 331 0.67 -2.80 31.19
N GLY A 332 -0.12 -1.86 31.70
CA GLY A 332 0.08 -1.23 33.01
C GLY A 332 1.35 -0.37 33.16
N MET A 333 2.12 -0.13 32.09
CA MET A 333 3.29 0.75 32.17
C MET A 333 2.96 2.25 32.08
N ALA A 334 1.79 2.61 31.57
CA ALA A 334 1.30 3.99 31.53
C ALA A 334 1.31 4.63 32.93
N THR A 335 1.49 5.95 33.00
CA THR A 335 1.44 6.66 34.28
C THR A 335 -0.02 6.90 34.71
N PRO A 336 -0.35 6.89 36.02
CA PRO A 336 -1.71 7.19 36.48
C PRO A 336 -2.25 8.56 36.04
N ALA A 337 -1.36 9.48 35.64
CA ALA A 337 -1.72 10.76 35.04
C ALA A 337 -2.31 10.62 33.62
N SER A 338 -1.80 9.71 32.79
CA SER A 338 -2.39 9.42 31.47
C SER A 338 -3.67 8.58 31.59
N GLU A 339 -3.75 7.66 32.55
CA GLU A 339 -4.99 6.94 32.89
C GLU A 339 -6.13 7.88 33.29
N ARG A 340 -5.85 8.89 34.13
CA ARG A 340 -6.84 9.93 34.49
C ARG A 340 -7.33 10.73 33.28
N ARG A 341 -6.51 10.94 32.26
CA ARG A 341 -6.97 11.51 30.97
C ARG A 341 -7.82 10.52 30.18
N ARG A 342 -7.42 9.24 30.12
CA ARG A 342 -8.17 8.16 29.42
C ARG A 342 -9.58 7.99 30.02
N GLY A 343 -9.69 7.90 31.35
CA GLY A 343 -10.96 7.80 32.06
C GLY A 343 -11.84 9.05 32.00
N ARG A 344 -11.26 10.25 31.83
CA ARG A 344 -12.03 11.49 31.68
C ARG A 344 -12.58 11.69 30.26
N ALA A 345 -11.91 11.14 29.24
CA ALA A 345 -12.44 11.10 27.88
C ALA A 345 -13.65 10.17 27.76
N THR A 346 -13.52 8.92 28.25
CA THR A 346 -14.63 7.95 28.22
C THR A 346 -15.80 8.36 29.11
N ALA A 347 -15.54 9.00 30.26
CA ALA A 347 -16.60 9.56 31.10
C ALA A 347 -17.33 10.76 30.45
N ALA A 348 -16.68 11.50 29.55
CA ALA A 348 -17.32 12.60 28.82
C ALA A 348 -18.26 12.08 27.70
N GLU A 349 -17.87 11.03 26.98
CA GLU A 349 -18.77 10.34 26.03
C GLU A 349 -19.96 9.68 26.75
N SER A 350 -19.74 9.12 27.94
CA SER A 350 -20.79 8.55 28.79
C SER A 350 -21.82 9.57 29.33
N GLN A 351 -21.60 10.88 29.19
CA GLN A 351 -22.52 11.92 29.69
C GLN A 351 -23.45 12.51 28.62
N LEU A 352 -23.40 12.01 27.38
CA LEU A 352 -24.47 12.22 26.40
C LEU A 352 -25.70 11.38 26.80
N GLY A 353 -26.56 11.99 27.61
CA GLY A 353 -27.73 11.35 28.20
C GLY A 353 -28.76 10.80 27.20
N PRO A 354 -29.71 9.97 27.67
CA PRO A 354 -30.68 9.29 26.80
C PRO A 354 -31.54 10.30 26.03
N ARG A 355 -31.73 10.04 24.73
CA ARG A 355 -32.72 10.76 23.92
C ARG A 355 -34.13 10.53 24.52
N PRO A 356 -34.98 11.57 24.58
CA PRO A 356 -36.29 11.43 25.19
C PRO A 356 -37.23 10.62 24.27
N ASP A 357 -37.64 9.45 24.74
CA ASP A 357 -38.74 8.71 24.14
C ASP A 357 -40.07 9.44 24.39
N GLY A 358 -40.75 9.77 23.31
CA GLY A 358 -42.06 10.37 23.33
C GLY A 358 -42.90 9.88 22.15
N LEU A 359 -43.69 8.83 22.36
CA LEU A 359 -45.15 8.94 22.33
C LEU A 359 -45.82 7.62 22.74
N ARG A 360 -46.83 7.76 23.59
CA ARG A 360 -47.62 6.69 24.21
C ARG A 360 -48.96 6.62 23.48
N HIS A 361 -49.38 5.42 23.07
CA HIS A 361 -50.81 5.15 22.80
C HIS A 361 -51.25 3.84 23.45
N GLU A 362 -52.19 3.97 24.39
CA GLU A 362 -52.90 2.85 24.99
C GLU A 362 -54.14 2.49 24.15
N GLN A 363 -54.39 1.19 23.98
CA GLN A 363 -55.68 0.48 23.83
C GLN A 363 -55.38 -0.95 23.31
N SER A 364 -56.18 -1.99 23.54
CA SER A 364 -57.06 -2.35 24.66
C SER A 364 -57.42 -3.85 24.53
N SER A 365 -57.63 -4.54 25.64
CA SER A 365 -58.51 -5.72 25.80
C SER A 365 -58.38 -6.98 24.89
N ALA A 366 -57.92 -8.05 25.53
CA ALA A 366 -58.64 -9.34 25.70
C ALA A 366 -58.71 -10.42 24.57
N SER A 367 -57.93 -11.50 24.80
CA SER A 367 -58.39 -12.89 24.98
C SER A 367 -59.22 -13.63 23.89
N ARG A 368 -58.60 -14.62 23.23
CA ARG A 368 -59.16 -16.00 23.13
C ARG A 368 -58.17 -17.08 22.64
N LYS A 369 -58.33 -18.31 23.16
CA LYS A 369 -57.78 -19.55 22.60
C LYS A 369 -58.58 -20.02 21.38
N LYS A 370 -57.93 -20.57 20.34
CA LYS A 370 -58.05 -22.00 19.91
C LYS A 370 -57.23 -22.32 18.64
N ALA A 371 -56.95 -23.60 18.45
CA ALA A 371 -56.26 -24.18 17.30
C ALA A 371 -57.14 -24.25 16.03
N GLY A 372 -56.51 -24.36 14.86
CA GLY A 372 -57.18 -24.63 13.59
C GLY A 372 -56.20 -24.90 12.45
N THR A 373 -56.24 -26.12 11.90
CA THR A 373 -55.56 -26.55 10.66
C THR A 373 -56.12 -25.84 9.42
N GLY A 374 -55.30 -25.46 8.45
CA GLY A 374 -55.78 -24.86 7.19
C GLY A 374 -54.72 -24.82 6.08
N LYS A 375 -55.01 -25.53 5.00
CA LYS A 375 -54.15 -25.79 3.82
C LYS A 375 -54.32 -24.71 2.72
N HIS A 376 -53.33 -24.62 1.82
CA HIS A 376 -53.38 -24.04 0.45
C HIS A 376 -53.41 -22.51 0.22
N GLU A 377 -52.26 -22.01 -0.31
CA GLU A 377 -52.10 -21.54 -1.71
C GLU A 377 -52.32 -20.06 -2.10
N ALA A 378 -51.51 -19.63 -3.09
CA ALA A 378 -51.57 -18.44 -3.94
C ALA A 378 -51.13 -17.04 -3.41
N LEU A 379 -49.91 -16.66 -3.84
CA LEU A 379 -49.59 -15.39 -4.52
C LEU A 379 -49.95 -14.05 -3.85
N ARG A 380 -48.97 -13.44 -3.15
CA ARG A 380 -48.39 -12.10 -3.45
C ARG A 380 -47.47 -11.63 -2.32
N GLU A 381 -46.20 -11.37 -2.64
CA GLU A 381 -45.33 -10.51 -1.84
C GLU A 381 -44.72 -9.43 -2.75
N ASP A 382 -45.25 -8.21 -2.62
CA ASP A 382 -44.47 -6.99 -2.80
C ASP A 382 -43.79 -6.71 -1.46
N SER A 383 -42.45 -6.69 -1.40
CA SER A 383 -41.73 -5.83 -0.46
C SER A 383 -40.24 -5.71 -0.79
N ASN A 384 -39.73 -4.48 -0.62
CA ASN A 384 -38.37 -4.04 -0.30
C ASN A 384 -37.16 -4.90 -0.75
N ALA A 385 -36.23 -4.37 -1.54
CA ALA A 385 -35.36 -3.25 -1.17
C ALA A 385 -34.51 -3.54 0.08
N ASP A 386 -33.38 -4.24 -0.12
CA ASP A 386 -32.11 -3.77 0.44
C ASP A 386 -30.92 -4.31 -0.37
N ARG A 387 -30.13 -3.41 -0.95
CA ARG A 387 -28.80 -3.67 -1.50
C ARG A 387 -27.94 -2.44 -1.25
N PRO A 388 -26.86 -2.52 -0.45
CA PRO A 388 -26.00 -1.37 -0.21
C PRO A 388 -25.24 -1.00 -1.49
N ILE A 389 -25.55 0.18 -2.03
CA ILE A 389 -24.72 0.83 -3.05
C ILE A 389 -23.48 1.38 -2.34
N THR A 390 -22.31 0.84 -2.64
CA THR A 390 -21.03 1.35 -2.14
C THR A 390 -20.72 2.72 -2.75
N GLY A 391 -20.57 3.74 -1.91
CA GLY A 391 -19.86 4.97 -2.24
C GLY A 391 -20.62 6.03 -3.06
N ARG A 392 -21.35 6.92 -2.39
CA ARG A 392 -21.58 8.29 -2.87
C ARG A 392 -20.90 9.29 -1.94
N HIS A 393 -19.97 10.07 -2.48
CA HIS A 393 -19.45 11.27 -1.80
C HIS A 393 -20.46 12.43 -1.90
N PRO A 394 -20.44 13.39 -0.95
CA PRO A 394 -21.37 14.50 -0.94
C PRO A 394 -21.07 15.50 -2.08
N THR A 395 -22.05 15.76 -2.93
CA THR A 395 -22.01 16.83 -3.94
C THR A 395 -22.27 18.19 -3.29
N ILE A 396 -21.27 19.07 -3.30
CA ILE A 396 -21.47 20.50 -3.07
C ILE A 396 -21.87 21.14 -4.41
N GLY A 397 -23.06 21.73 -4.47
CA GLY A 397 -23.57 22.40 -5.67
C GLY A 397 -23.14 23.86 -5.75
N ALA A 398 -22.63 24.27 -6.91
CA ALA A 398 -22.48 25.68 -7.32
C ALA A 398 -22.82 25.80 -8.82
N PRO A 399 -23.42 26.92 -9.27
CA PRO A 399 -24.09 26.99 -10.58
C PRO A 399 -23.12 27.21 -11.75
N ALA A 400 -23.44 26.60 -12.90
CA ALA A 400 -22.71 26.80 -14.14
C ALA A 400 -23.09 28.11 -14.85
N GLY A 401 -22.09 28.94 -15.16
CA GLY A 401 -22.21 30.02 -16.14
C GLY A 401 -21.96 29.53 -17.58
N PRO A 402 -22.41 30.26 -18.61
CA PRO A 402 -22.37 29.78 -19.99
C PRO A 402 -20.97 29.86 -20.62
N MET A 403 -20.60 28.83 -21.38
CA MET A 403 -19.43 28.88 -22.29
C MET A 403 -19.82 29.44 -23.66
N PRO A 404 -18.94 30.20 -24.34
CA PRO A 404 -19.17 30.69 -25.70
C PRO A 404 -19.01 29.58 -26.75
N ALA A 405 -19.67 29.76 -27.89
CA ALA A 405 -19.72 28.78 -28.99
C ALA A 405 -18.42 28.70 -29.80
N ALA A 406 -18.13 27.51 -30.34
CA ALA A 406 -17.03 27.28 -31.26
C ALA A 406 -17.39 27.72 -32.69
N SER A 407 -16.45 28.36 -33.39
CA SER A 407 -16.54 28.68 -34.82
C SER A 407 -15.74 27.69 -35.67
N THR A 408 -16.43 27.00 -36.57
CA THR A 408 -15.86 26.10 -37.57
C THR A 408 -15.00 26.87 -38.58
N VAL A 409 -13.84 26.30 -38.99
CA VAL A 409 -13.09 26.75 -40.17
C VAL A 409 -12.72 25.53 -41.00
N GLU A 410 -13.27 25.45 -42.20
CA GLU A 410 -12.86 24.50 -43.24
C GLU A 410 -11.61 25.01 -43.95
N GLY A 411 -10.73 24.10 -44.38
CA GLY A 411 -9.50 24.42 -45.12
C GLY A 411 -9.21 23.37 -46.17
N SER A 412 -9.16 23.78 -47.43
CA SER A 412 -9.25 22.92 -48.62
C SER A 412 -7.95 22.21 -49.01
N VAL A 413 -8.10 21.04 -49.64
CA VAL A 413 -7.06 20.30 -50.37
C VAL A 413 -6.74 20.98 -51.71
N SER A 414 -5.46 21.01 -52.10
CA SER A 414 -5.05 21.13 -53.50
C SER A 414 -3.70 20.46 -53.74
N GLU A 415 -3.67 19.43 -54.57
CA GLU A 415 -2.45 18.79 -55.07
C GLU A 415 -1.74 19.67 -56.11
N SER A 416 -0.40 19.65 -56.14
CA SER A 416 0.35 19.86 -57.38
C SER A 416 1.69 19.11 -57.36
N MET A 417 1.78 18.15 -58.27
CA MET A 417 2.93 17.30 -58.60
C MET A 417 3.97 18.06 -59.46
N VAL A 418 5.25 17.65 -59.43
CA VAL A 418 6.21 17.54 -60.58
C VAL A 418 7.68 17.39 -60.09
N ASP A 419 8.43 16.56 -60.81
CA ASP A 419 9.84 16.15 -60.59
C ASP A 419 10.90 17.25 -60.85
N GLY A 420 12.18 16.99 -60.47
CA GLY A 420 13.31 17.80 -60.97
C GLY A 420 14.69 17.48 -60.37
N ALA A 421 15.48 16.67 -61.07
CA ALA A 421 16.79 16.12 -60.68
C ALA A 421 17.97 17.09 -60.41
N ALA A 422 18.86 16.64 -59.50
CA ALA A 422 20.33 16.62 -59.53
C ALA A 422 21.19 17.81 -60.06
N ALA A 423 22.19 18.22 -59.25
CA ALA A 423 23.56 18.53 -59.72
C ALA A 423 24.59 18.56 -58.55
N GLU A 424 25.81 18.10 -58.81
CA GLU A 424 26.98 18.25 -57.93
C GLU A 424 27.61 19.65 -58.06
N THR A 425 28.28 20.17 -57.02
CA THR A 425 29.74 20.51 -57.06
C THR A 425 30.26 21.19 -55.78
N THR A 426 31.23 20.52 -55.15
CA THR A 426 32.59 21.00 -54.82
C THR A 426 32.87 22.42 -54.27
N THR A 427 33.76 22.42 -53.27
CA THR A 427 34.96 23.30 -53.05
C THR A 427 34.98 24.38 -51.94
N ARG A 428 36.01 24.23 -51.09
CA ARG A 428 36.89 25.25 -50.47
C ARG A 428 36.27 26.30 -49.53
N GLY A 429 36.56 26.10 -48.24
CA GLY A 429 36.36 27.07 -47.17
C GLY A 429 37.38 28.21 -47.11
N ARG A 430 37.37 28.94 -45.98
CA ARG A 430 38.35 29.97 -45.65
C ARG A 430 38.46 30.15 -44.14
N ALA A 431 39.69 30.34 -43.65
CA ALA A 431 39.96 30.70 -42.26
C ALA A 431 39.70 32.20 -42.00
N GLY A 432 39.29 32.55 -40.77
CA GLY A 432 39.08 33.94 -40.34
C GLY A 432 39.35 34.14 -38.85
N ARG A 433 40.54 34.65 -38.50
CA ARG A 433 40.85 35.18 -37.16
C ARG A 433 40.32 36.61 -37.03
N SER A 434 39.70 36.93 -35.89
CA SER A 434 39.71 38.27 -35.24
C SER A 434 39.09 38.10 -33.84
N THR A 435 39.76 38.17 -32.69
CA THR A 435 40.54 39.25 -32.03
C THR A 435 39.85 40.61 -31.92
N THR A 436 39.11 40.84 -30.82
CA THR A 436 39.08 42.17 -30.19
C THR A 436 39.02 42.09 -28.66
N ARG A 437 39.85 42.89 -27.99
CA ARG A 437 39.89 43.07 -26.52
C ARG A 437 38.83 44.09 -26.06
N GLY A 438 38.14 43.80 -24.96
CA GLY A 438 37.50 44.80 -24.08
C GLY A 438 38.18 44.81 -22.71
N ARG A 439 38.42 45.99 -22.12
CA ARG A 439 39.24 46.17 -20.89
C ARG A 439 38.67 47.30 -20.03
N ARG A 440 38.84 47.21 -18.69
CA ARG A 440 38.51 48.20 -17.63
C ARG A 440 37.02 48.24 -17.23
N ARG A 441 36.64 48.59 -15.98
CA ARG A 441 37.44 49.01 -14.79
C ARG A 441 36.72 48.66 -13.47
N ARG A 442 37.49 48.41 -12.40
CA ARG A 442 37.04 48.53 -10.99
C ARG A 442 36.59 49.96 -10.68
N ARG A 443 35.70 50.12 -9.69
CA ARG A 443 35.75 51.21 -8.72
C ARG A 443 35.27 50.74 -7.33
N THR A 444 35.86 51.30 -6.28
CA THR A 444 35.65 51.04 -4.84
C THR A 444 35.45 52.40 -4.15
N GLU A 445 34.36 52.57 -3.40
CA GLU A 445 34.07 53.62 -2.40
C GLU A 445 32.86 53.10 -1.56
N GLU A 446 32.86 52.79 -0.26
CA GLU A 446 33.84 52.89 0.85
C GLU A 446 33.78 54.20 1.69
N SER A 447 33.77 54.08 3.04
CA SER A 447 33.66 55.14 4.10
C SER A 447 32.28 55.85 4.26
N SER A 448 31.81 56.27 5.44
CA SER A 448 32.19 56.04 6.87
C SER A 448 31.17 56.71 7.85
N GLU A 449 31.42 56.57 9.17
CA GLU A 449 31.00 57.47 10.29
C GLU A 449 29.53 57.47 10.80
N ASP A 450 29.24 57.76 12.10
CA ASP A 450 29.96 57.46 13.36
C ASP A 450 29.05 57.72 14.60
N ALA A 451 29.48 57.25 15.79
CA ALA A 451 29.33 57.80 17.15
C ALA A 451 27.95 58.12 17.80
N GLY A 452 27.86 57.79 19.11
CA GLY A 452 26.88 58.33 20.09
C GLY A 452 26.30 57.25 21.03
N SER A 453 26.84 56.97 22.23
CA SER A 453 26.72 57.76 23.48
C SER A 453 25.25 57.89 23.94
N SER A 454 24.81 57.57 25.17
CA SER A 454 25.46 57.57 26.50
C SER A 454 24.67 56.75 27.54
N ALA A 455 25.19 56.63 28.77
CA ALA A 455 24.58 55.88 29.88
C ALA A 455 23.41 56.59 30.57
N SER A 456 22.55 55.83 31.27
CA SER A 456 21.67 56.37 32.32
C SER A 456 21.35 55.34 33.42
N THR A 457 21.69 55.71 34.64
CA THR A 457 21.41 55.01 35.91
C THR A 457 19.97 55.27 36.37
N THR A 458 19.25 54.27 36.89
CA THR A 458 18.34 54.50 38.03
C THR A 458 18.11 53.22 38.85
N ALA A 459 17.97 53.38 40.17
CA ALA A 459 17.64 52.31 41.12
C ALA A 459 16.20 52.43 41.64
N GLY A 460 15.67 51.33 42.19
CA GLY A 460 14.37 51.25 42.87
C GLY A 460 13.57 50.02 42.43
N GLY A 461 12.80 49.33 43.29
CA GLY A 461 12.64 49.53 44.72
C GLY A 461 11.29 49.05 45.27
N ARG A 462 11.24 47.77 45.70
CA ARG A 462 10.32 47.20 46.73
C ARG A 462 8.79 47.12 46.45
N THR A 463 8.19 46.12 47.12
CA THR A 463 6.73 45.81 47.26
C THR A 463 6.03 45.34 45.97
N HIS A 464 5.14 44.33 46.00
CA HIS A 464 4.51 43.61 47.13
C HIS A 464 5.03 42.18 47.33
#